data_AF-A0AA44G959-F1
#
_entry.id   AF-A0AA44G959-F1
#
_cell.length_a   1.000
_cell.length_b   1.000
_cell.length_c   1.000
_cell.angle_alpha   90.00
_cell.angle_beta   90.00
_cell.angle_gamma   90.00
#
_symmetry.space_group_name_H-M   'P 1'
#
loop_
_entity.id
_entity.type
_entity.pdbx_description
1 polymer ?
#
loop_
_entity_poly.entity_id
_entity_poly.type
_entity_poly.pdbx_seq_one_letter_code
_entity_poly.pdbx_strand_id
1 'polypeptide(L)'
;MIKIGQLNSLKVSQITDFGVFLDAFDYGSVLLPKKQLSEEPEVGQYVKAFLYFDSENELCATRETPIAQVGEWGLMEIRSINSIGAFVNWGIEKKDLLIPYSEQRASFHEGQTILVYVYTDNASGRIVGTTKFNKWLDKTPHHYKSNEHVDLLIAERSELGYKAIINSEHWGMIFSSDVIGKLFVGKRLKGYIKQVREDGKIDLSLQKVGVAKMDDLSEKILDLLSKKEGFLPLNDKSTPDAIFKVFRTSKGTFKKTIGGLYKAGHITIESDGIHQVKSSEE
;
A
#
# COMPACT_ATOMS: atom_id res chain seq x y z
N MET A 1 15.31 -3.01 24.32
CA MET A 1 14.01 -2.60 24.88
C MET A 1 12.95 -3.43 24.19
N ILE A 2 12.09 -4.08 24.98
CA ILE A 2 10.99 -4.89 24.45
C ILE A 2 9.85 -4.01 23.98
N LYS A 3 9.22 -4.42 22.88
CA LYS A 3 8.03 -3.77 22.32
C LYS A 3 6.85 -4.72 22.36
N ILE A 4 5.95 -4.51 23.31
CA ILE A 4 4.71 -5.29 23.40
C ILE A 4 3.83 -4.98 22.19
N GLY A 5 3.20 -6.02 21.65
CA GLY A 5 2.45 -5.95 20.40
C GLY A 5 3.33 -5.95 19.16
N GLN A 6 4.60 -6.35 19.28
CA GLN A 6 5.52 -6.54 18.16
C GLN A 6 6.36 -7.82 18.35
N LEU A 7 7.04 -8.25 17.29
CA LEU A 7 8.03 -9.31 17.32
C LEU A 7 9.29 -8.84 18.06
N ASN A 8 9.72 -9.64 19.02
CA ASN A 8 10.93 -9.41 19.81
C ASN A 8 11.86 -10.62 19.69
N SER A 9 13.17 -10.37 19.70
CA SER A 9 14.19 -11.42 19.78
C SER A 9 14.56 -11.60 21.25
N LEU A 10 14.10 -12.70 21.86
CA LEU A 10 14.19 -12.95 23.29
C LEU A 10 15.11 -14.14 23.58
N LYS A 11 15.88 -14.05 24.66
CA LYS A 11 16.83 -15.09 25.05
C LYS A 11 16.11 -16.18 25.84
N VAL A 12 16.34 -17.45 25.51
CA VAL A 12 15.87 -18.59 26.32
C VAL A 12 16.60 -18.57 27.66
N SER A 13 15.86 -18.41 28.76
CA SER A 13 16.39 -18.40 30.12
C SER A 13 16.30 -19.77 30.79
N GLN A 14 15.23 -20.53 30.51
CA GLN A 14 14.98 -21.84 31.10
C GLN A 14 14.17 -22.72 30.14
N ILE A 15 14.45 -24.03 30.14
CA ILE A 15 13.70 -25.04 29.39
C ILE A 15 12.91 -25.89 30.38
N THR A 16 11.65 -26.18 30.05
CA THR A 16 10.78 -27.09 30.82
C THR A 16 10.09 -28.08 29.88
N ASP A 17 9.41 -29.08 30.45
CA ASP A 17 8.72 -30.11 29.66
C ASP A 17 7.57 -29.56 28.80
N PHE A 18 6.98 -28.43 29.20
CA PHE A 18 5.82 -27.81 28.56
C PHE A 18 6.15 -26.56 27.73
N GLY A 19 7.40 -26.09 27.74
CA GLY A 19 7.82 -24.94 26.93
C GLY A 19 9.18 -24.39 27.33
N VAL A 20 9.44 -23.16 26.89
CA VAL A 20 10.64 -22.41 27.28
C VAL A 20 10.27 -21.08 27.87
N PHE A 21 10.98 -20.67 28.91
CA PHE A 21 10.92 -19.31 29.40
C PHE A 21 11.88 -18.45 28.60
N LEU A 22 11.36 -17.31 28.14
CA LEU A 22 12.08 -16.29 27.42
C LEU A 22 12.27 -15.10 28.37
N ASP A 23 13.49 -14.56 28.40
CA ASP A 23 13.82 -13.36 29.14
C ASP A 23 13.14 -12.15 28.49
N ALA A 24 12.15 -11.60 29.20
CA ALA A 24 11.39 -10.42 28.82
C ALA A 24 11.93 -9.14 29.52
N PHE A 25 13.20 -9.13 29.95
CA PHE A 25 13.86 -8.01 30.63
C PHE A 25 13.02 -7.48 31.80
N ASP A 26 12.63 -6.20 31.76
CA ASP A 26 11.87 -5.52 32.80
C ASP A 26 10.47 -6.11 33.02
N TYR A 27 9.96 -6.91 32.07
CA TYR A 27 8.70 -7.64 32.20
C TYR A 27 8.85 -9.04 32.80
N GLY A 28 10.06 -9.42 33.22
CA GLY A 28 10.33 -10.71 33.83
C GLY A 28 10.55 -11.83 32.82
N SER A 29 9.91 -12.98 33.02
CA SER A 29 10.02 -14.13 32.13
C SER A 29 8.67 -14.50 31.54
N VAL A 30 8.64 -14.86 30.26
CA VAL A 30 7.43 -15.22 29.54
C VAL A 30 7.54 -16.64 28.97
N LEU A 31 6.47 -17.43 29.09
CA LEU A 31 6.44 -18.80 28.58
C LEU A 31 6.11 -18.81 27.08
N LEU A 32 6.96 -19.45 26.29
CA LEU A 32 6.66 -19.89 24.94
C LEU A 32 6.30 -21.39 24.96
N PRO A 33 5.07 -21.78 24.58
CA PRO A 33 4.64 -23.18 24.65
C PRO A 33 5.46 -24.09 23.73
N LYS A 34 5.73 -25.33 24.20
CA LYS A 34 6.52 -26.33 23.45
C LYS A 34 5.97 -26.61 22.05
N LYS A 35 4.64 -26.56 21.87
CA LYS A 35 3.98 -26.77 20.58
C LYS A 35 4.40 -25.77 19.48
N GLN A 36 4.94 -24.62 19.86
CA GLN A 36 5.36 -23.57 18.92
C GLN A 36 6.87 -23.62 18.64
N LEU A 37 7.62 -24.53 19.25
CA LEU A 37 9.04 -24.69 18.98
C LEU A 37 9.23 -25.53 17.71
N SER A 38 10.03 -25.02 16.78
CA SER A 38 10.38 -25.69 15.53
C SER A 38 11.58 -26.63 15.66
N GLU A 39 12.42 -26.40 16.67
CA GLU A 39 13.67 -27.09 16.93
C GLU A 39 13.80 -27.29 18.45
N GLU A 40 14.70 -28.18 18.87
CA GLU A 40 15.03 -28.32 20.29
C GLU A 40 15.68 -27.02 20.78
N PRO A 41 15.10 -26.36 21.80
CA PRO A 41 15.62 -25.08 22.27
C PRO A 41 16.89 -25.28 23.09
N GLU A 42 17.82 -24.35 22.98
CA GLU A 42 19.01 -24.30 23.84
C GLU A 42 18.96 -23.08 24.78
N VAL A 43 19.39 -23.26 26.04
CA VAL A 43 19.49 -22.12 26.98
C VAL A 43 20.50 -21.12 26.43
N GLY A 44 20.09 -19.86 26.38
CA GLY A 44 20.88 -18.77 25.81
C GLY A 44 20.67 -18.51 24.33
N GLN A 45 19.96 -19.38 23.61
CA GLN A 45 19.53 -19.13 22.23
C GLN A 45 18.54 -17.97 22.17
N TYR A 46 18.54 -17.22 21.06
CA TYR A 46 17.53 -16.20 20.80
C TYR A 46 16.40 -16.74 19.95
N VAL A 47 15.17 -16.47 20.38
CA VAL A 47 13.94 -16.86 19.71
C VAL A 47 13.14 -15.61 19.37
N LYS A 48 12.66 -15.51 18.13
CA LYS A 48 11.71 -14.47 17.74
C LYS A 48 10.31 -14.86 18.21
N ALA A 49 9.70 -14.04 19.05
CA ALA A 49 8.34 -14.23 19.54
C ALA A 49 7.56 -12.91 19.53
N PHE A 50 6.29 -13.00 19.19
CA PHE A 50 5.32 -11.93 19.33
C PHE A 50 4.86 -11.85 20.78
N LEU A 51 4.89 -10.66 21.36
CA LEU A 51 4.49 -10.43 22.74
C LEU A 51 3.15 -9.71 22.82
N TYR A 52 2.24 -10.19 23.65
CA TYR A 52 0.92 -9.59 23.85
C TYR A 52 0.39 -9.89 25.26
N PHE A 53 -0.64 -9.16 25.69
CA PHE A 53 -1.37 -9.49 26.92
C PHE A 53 -2.62 -10.33 26.60
N ASP A 54 -2.83 -11.40 27.35
CA ASP A 54 -4.02 -12.23 27.22
C ASP A 54 -5.27 -11.59 27.87
N SER A 55 -6.34 -12.37 28.07
CA SER A 55 -7.56 -11.88 28.71
C SER A 55 -7.40 -11.56 30.20
N GLU A 56 -6.46 -12.24 30.87
CA GLU A 56 -6.15 -12.07 32.30
C GLU A 56 -5.07 -11.01 32.54
N ASN A 57 -4.65 -10.30 31.48
CA ASN A 57 -3.62 -9.27 31.50
C ASN A 57 -2.22 -9.83 31.83
N GLU A 58 -1.98 -11.11 31.54
CA GLU A 58 -0.68 -11.76 31.66
C GLU A 58 0.10 -11.63 30.35
N LEU A 59 1.40 -11.34 30.45
CA LEU A 59 2.28 -11.25 29.29
C LEU A 59 2.46 -12.65 28.69
N CYS A 60 2.14 -12.78 27.42
CA CYS A 60 2.23 -14.01 26.65
C CYS A 60 3.21 -13.85 25.49
N ALA A 61 3.89 -14.95 25.14
CA ALA A 61 4.74 -15.06 23.97
C ALA A 61 4.17 -16.11 23.00
N THR A 62 4.16 -15.78 21.72
CA THR A 62 3.71 -16.69 20.67
C THR A 62 4.59 -16.59 19.42
N ARG A 63 4.70 -17.67 18.66
CA ARG A 63 5.29 -17.65 17.30
C ARG A 63 4.24 -17.54 16.19
N GLU A 64 2.98 -17.41 16.56
CA GLU A 64 1.92 -17.01 15.62
C GLU A 64 2.22 -15.63 15.06
N THR A 65 1.91 -15.44 13.77
CA THR A 65 2.11 -14.17 13.09
C THR A 65 0.80 -13.39 13.12
N PRO A 66 0.73 -12.25 13.82
CA PRO A 66 -0.47 -11.44 13.82
C PRO A 66 -0.70 -10.86 12.41
N ILE A 67 -1.95 -10.58 12.08
CA ILE A 67 -2.32 -9.91 10.82
C ILE A 67 -1.71 -8.49 10.77
N ALA A 68 -1.56 -7.83 11.91
CA ALA A 68 -0.84 -6.56 12.05
C ALA A 68 -0.30 -6.40 13.48
N GLN A 69 0.90 -5.83 13.60
CA GLN A 69 1.53 -5.46 14.87
C GLN A 69 1.13 -4.05 15.30
N VAL A 70 1.42 -3.69 16.54
CA VAL A 70 1.30 -2.30 17.03
C VAL A 70 2.09 -1.37 16.11
N GLY A 71 1.41 -0.36 15.55
CA GLY A 71 1.96 0.56 14.56
C GLY A 71 1.62 0.18 13.12
N GLU A 72 0.93 -0.93 12.87
CA GLU A 72 0.60 -1.43 11.54
C GLU A 72 -0.91 -1.48 11.28
N TRP A 73 -1.25 -1.58 10.00
CA TRP A 73 -2.62 -1.77 9.51
C TRP A 73 -2.83 -3.21 9.04
N GLY A 74 -3.95 -3.80 9.45
CA GLY A 74 -4.34 -5.16 9.10
C GLY A 74 -5.79 -5.23 8.65
N LEU A 75 -6.07 -6.03 7.61
CA LEU A 75 -7.43 -6.32 7.18
C LEU A 75 -7.94 -7.54 7.98
N MET A 76 -8.91 -7.32 8.87
CA MET A 76 -9.33 -8.31 9.87
C MET A 76 -10.85 -8.52 9.84
N GLU A 77 -11.26 -9.77 10.03
CA GLU A 77 -12.67 -10.17 10.13
C GLU A 77 -13.18 -9.99 11.56
N ILE A 78 -14.39 -9.45 11.72
CA ILE A 78 -15.06 -9.31 13.01
C ILE A 78 -15.61 -10.67 13.44
N ARG A 79 -15.10 -11.19 14.55
CA ARG A 79 -15.50 -12.46 15.15
C ARG A 79 -16.71 -12.33 16.05
N SER A 80 -16.78 -11.27 16.83
CA SER A 80 -17.91 -11.03 17.74
C SER A 80 -18.07 -9.55 18.06
N ILE A 81 -19.28 -9.16 18.50
CA ILE A 81 -19.57 -7.82 19.01
C ILE A 81 -20.27 -7.94 20.35
N ASN A 82 -19.83 -7.17 21.34
CA ASN A 82 -20.43 -7.18 22.68
C ASN A 82 -20.58 -5.76 23.25
N SER A 83 -20.78 -5.64 24.57
CA SER A 83 -21.01 -4.38 25.26
C SER A 83 -19.82 -3.41 25.27
N ILE A 84 -18.58 -3.87 24.99
CA ILE A 84 -17.39 -3.00 25.00
C ILE A 84 -16.87 -2.66 23.61
N GLY A 85 -17.25 -3.43 22.58
CA GLY A 85 -16.87 -3.15 21.20
C GLY A 85 -16.91 -4.39 20.31
N ALA A 86 -16.20 -4.29 19.18
CA ALA A 86 -16.04 -5.38 18.23
C ALA A 86 -14.71 -6.08 18.45
N PHE A 87 -14.70 -7.41 18.31
CA PHE A 87 -13.50 -8.24 18.40
C PHE A 87 -13.17 -8.76 17.01
N VAL A 88 -11.95 -8.48 16.54
CA VAL A 88 -11.47 -8.90 15.24
C VAL A 88 -10.43 -10.00 15.36
N ASN A 89 -10.43 -10.91 14.39
CA ASN A 89 -9.42 -11.94 14.26
C ASN A 89 -8.04 -11.28 14.09
N TRP A 90 -7.21 -11.37 15.11
CA TRP A 90 -5.88 -10.77 15.09
C TRP A 90 -4.83 -11.65 14.42
N GLY A 91 -5.17 -12.90 14.08
CA GLY A 91 -4.22 -13.94 13.68
C GLY A 91 -3.54 -14.64 14.86
N ILE A 92 -3.96 -14.34 16.10
CA ILE A 92 -3.53 -15.02 17.32
C ILE A 92 -4.68 -15.89 17.82
N GLU A 93 -4.50 -17.21 17.87
CA GLU A 93 -5.57 -18.19 18.09
C GLU A 93 -6.30 -17.95 19.43
N LYS A 94 -5.53 -17.61 20.47
CA LYS A 94 -6.05 -17.41 21.82
C LYS A 94 -6.52 -15.97 22.09
N LYS A 95 -6.40 -15.06 21.13
CA LYS A 95 -6.65 -13.63 21.36
C LYS A 95 -7.19 -12.90 20.13
N ASP A 96 -8.44 -12.48 20.24
CA ASP A 96 -8.99 -11.46 19.36
C ASP A 96 -8.58 -10.04 19.81
N LEU A 97 -8.43 -9.15 18.84
CA LEU A 97 -8.13 -7.74 19.06
C LEU A 97 -9.43 -6.95 19.27
N LEU A 98 -9.51 -6.20 20.36
CA LEU A 98 -10.67 -5.34 20.65
C LEU A 98 -10.57 -4.03 19.85
N ILE A 99 -11.68 -3.65 19.23
CA ILE A 99 -11.94 -2.30 18.70
C ILE A 99 -13.03 -1.66 19.57
N PRO A 100 -12.67 -0.82 20.55
CA PRO A 100 -13.63 -0.17 21.45
C PRO A 100 -14.61 0.70 20.67
N TYR A 101 -15.86 0.84 21.14
CA TYR A 101 -16.86 1.70 20.47
C TYR A 101 -16.38 3.14 20.22
N SER A 102 -15.58 3.69 21.13
CA SER A 102 -14.97 5.02 20.99
C SER A 102 -14.01 5.14 19.79
N GLU A 103 -13.54 4.01 19.24
CA GLU A 103 -12.59 3.90 18.13
C GLU A 103 -13.22 3.33 16.84
N GLN A 104 -14.55 3.14 16.84
CA GLN A 104 -15.32 2.72 15.67
C GLN A 104 -15.82 3.95 14.90
N ARG A 105 -15.59 3.97 13.58
CA ARG A 105 -16.08 5.05 12.70
C ARG A 105 -17.52 4.85 12.27
N ALA A 106 -17.99 3.60 12.26
CA ALA A 106 -19.34 3.21 11.91
C ALA A 106 -19.73 1.96 12.71
N SER A 107 -21.02 1.62 12.72
CA SER A 107 -21.49 0.37 13.29
C SER A 107 -21.00 -0.81 12.43
N PHE A 108 -20.64 -1.90 13.10
CA PHE A 108 -20.16 -3.11 12.46
C PHE A 108 -21.12 -4.29 12.65
N HIS A 109 -20.89 -5.35 11.88
CA HIS A 109 -21.60 -6.62 12.00
C HIS A 109 -20.61 -7.78 11.99
N GLU A 110 -20.96 -8.90 12.62
CA GLU A 110 -20.13 -10.10 12.64
C GLU A 110 -19.90 -10.66 11.23
N GLY A 111 -18.71 -11.22 10.99
CA GLY A 111 -18.25 -11.69 9.67
C GLY A 111 -17.80 -10.57 8.72
N GLN A 112 -18.02 -9.29 9.07
CA GLN A 112 -17.52 -8.18 8.26
C GLN A 112 -15.99 -8.10 8.33
N THR A 113 -15.34 -7.91 7.18
CA THR A 113 -13.90 -7.66 7.09
C THR A 113 -13.61 -6.17 6.97
N ILE A 114 -12.78 -5.62 7.87
CA ILE A 114 -12.47 -4.20 7.97
C ILE A 114 -10.97 -3.95 8.08
N LEU A 115 -10.52 -2.79 7.62
CA LEU A 115 -9.16 -2.33 7.85
C LEU A 115 -9.06 -1.78 9.28
N VAL A 116 -8.03 -2.18 10.01
CA VAL A 116 -7.81 -1.84 11.41
C VAL A 116 -6.38 -1.36 11.58
N TYR A 117 -6.19 -0.27 12.34
CA TYR A 117 -4.88 0.14 12.82
C TYR A 117 -4.70 -0.35 14.27
N VAL A 118 -3.58 -1.00 14.55
CA VAL A 118 -3.29 -1.57 15.87
C VAL A 118 -2.39 -0.63 16.66
N TYR A 119 -2.78 -0.30 17.90
CA TYR A 119 -2.01 0.59 18.76
C TYR A 119 -2.12 0.19 20.24
N THR A 120 -1.21 0.71 21.05
CA THR A 120 -1.29 0.59 22.51
C THR A 120 -2.05 1.79 23.07
N ASP A 121 -3.16 1.54 23.74
CA ASP A 121 -3.91 2.58 24.44
C ASP A 121 -3.14 3.03 25.68
N ASN A 122 -2.74 4.30 25.72
CA ASN A 122 -1.90 4.84 26.80
C ASN A 122 -2.61 4.84 28.17
N ALA A 123 -3.94 4.94 28.20
CA ALA A 123 -4.69 4.99 29.45
C ALA A 123 -4.77 3.61 30.13
N SER A 124 -4.99 2.56 29.35
CA SER A 124 -5.13 1.19 29.87
C SER A 124 -3.87 0.33 29.74
N GLY A 125 -2.90 0.73 28.92
CA GLY A 125 -1.75 -0.09 28.54
C GLY A 125 -2.08 -1.27 27.61
N ARG A 126 -3.34 -1.39 27.18
CA ARG A 126 -3.82 -2.52 26.35
C ARG A 126 -3.61 -2.27 24.88
N ILE A 127 -3.39 -3.35 24.13
CA ILE A 127 -3.38 -3.30 22.66
C ILE A 127 -4.82 -3.35 22.17
N VAL A 128 -5.17 -2.37 21.33
CA VAL A 128 -6.50 -2.23 20.75
C VAL A 128 -6.40 -1.84 19.28
N GLY A 129 -7.49 -2.05 18.55
CA GLY A 129 -7.66 -1.62 17.18
C GLY A 129 -8.49 -0.34 17.07
N THR A 130 -8.30 0.40 15.98
CA THR A 130 -9.14 1.56 15.62
C THR A 130 -9.41 1.61 14.13
N THR A 131 -10.57 2.17 13.79
CA THR A 131 -10.95 2.54 12.41
C THR A 131 -10.99 4.05 12.21
N LYS A 132 -10.61 4.83 13.24
CA LYS A 132 -10.51 6.30 13.22
C LYS A 132 -9.10 6.74 12.84
N PHE A 133 -8.70 6.49 11.60
CA PHE A 133 -7.34 6.70 11.13
C PHE A 133 -6.86 8.16 11.15
N ASN A 134 -7.76 9.15 11.12
CA ASN A 134 -7.38 10.57 11.16
C ASN A 134 -6.56 10.96 12.41
N LYS A 135 -6.66 10.19 13.51
CA LYS A 135 -5.85 10.40 14.70
C LYS A 135 -4.41 9.91 14.56
N TRP A 136 -4.08 9.18 13.51
CA TRP A 136 -2.81 8.45 13.32
C TRP A 136 -2.04 8.89 12.08
N LEU A 137 -2.73 9.53 11.14
CA LEU A 137 -2.16 10.01 9.88
C LEU A 137 -1.96 11.53 9.92
N ASP A 138 -1.14 12.02 9.00
CA ASP A 138 -0.81 13.44 8.80
C ASP A 138 -0.26 14.12 10.07
N LYS A 139 0.54 13.38 10.86
CA LYS A 139 1.16 13.89 12.10
C LYS A 139 2.37 14.78 11.86
N THR A 140 2.98 14.64 10.70
CA THR A 140 4.16 15.37 10.27
C THR A 140 3.85 16.07 8.95
N PRO A 141 4.47 17.22 8.68
CA PRO A 141 4.45 17.79 7.34
C PRO A 141 5.09 16.81 6.35
N HIS A 142 4.49 16.69 5.16
CA HIS A 142 5.09 15.93 4.06
C HIS A 142 5.90 16.85 3.14
N HIS A 143 6.83 16.24 2.40
CA HIS A 143 7.68 16.90 1.41
C HIS A 143 7.67 16.18 0.06
N TYR A 144 6.52 15.58 -0.27
CA TYR A 144 6.35 14.80 -1.48
C TYR A 144 6.51 15.64 -2.75
N LYS A 145 7.14 15.06 -3.77
CA LYS A 145 7.28 15.65 -5.10
C LYS A 145 6.36 14.96 -6.10
N SER A 146 5.89 15.69 -7.11
CA SER A 146 5.15 15.05 -8.22
C SER A 146 6.01 13.96 -8.86
N ASN A 147 5.36 12.84 -9.23
CA ASN A 147 5.98 11.61 -9.74
C ASN A 147 6.90 10.87 -8.77
N GLU A 148 6.96 11.26 -7.50
CA GLU A 148 7.62 10.47 -6.48
C GLU A 148 6.90 9.13 -6.29
N HIS A 149 7.69 8.06 -6.21
CA HIS A 149 7.18 6.71 -6.02
C HIS A 149 6.89 6.47 -4.54
N VAL A 150 5.70 5.93 -4.24
CA VAL A 150 5.23 5.73 -2.86
C VAL A 150 4.52 4.38 -2.68
N ASP A 151 4.55 3.87 -1.46
CA ASP A 151 3.76 2.72 -1.06
C ASP A 151 2.38 3.17 -0.61
N LEU A 152 1.35 2.50 -1.11
CA LEU A 152 -0.05 2.83 -0.88
C LEU A 152 -0.77 1.68 -0.21
N LEU A 153 -1.61 2.00 0.77
CA LEU A 153 -2.61 1.10 1.34
C LEU A 153 -4.00 1.71 1.13
N ILE A 154 -4.84 1.06 0.32
CA ILE A 154 -6.22 1.51 0.12
C ILE A 154 -7.00 1.34 1.42
N ALA A 155 -7.48 2.44 1.99
CA ALA A 155 -8.13 2.43 3.30
C ALA A 155 -9.63 2.65 3.21
N GLU A 156 -10.11 3.48 2.28
CA GLU A 156 -11.52 3.82 2.18
C GLU A 156 -11.94 3.99 0.73
N ARG A 157 -13.21 3.66 0.44
CA ARG A 157 -13.87 3.97 -0.82
C ARG A 157 -14.86 5.10 -0.58
N SER A 158 -14.89 6.06 -1.50
CA SER A 158 -15.86 7.15 -1.55
C SER A 158 -16.42 7.28 -2.98
N GLU A 159 -17.37 8.20 -3.18
CA GLU A 159 -17.90 8.49 -4.52
C GLU A 159 -16.83 9.07 -5.47
N LEU A 160 -15.90 9.85 -4.92
CA LEU A 160 -14.82 10.48 -5.68
C LEU A 160 -13.72 9.49 -6.10
N GLY A 161 -13.60 8.37 -5.40
CA GLY A 161 -12.55 7.38 -5.64
C GLY A 161 -12.12 6.67 -4.35
N TYR A 162 -10.82 6.46 -4.20
CA TYR A 162 -10.23 5.69 -3.10
C TYR A 162 -9.28 6.56 -2.28
N LYS A 163 -9.49 6.60 -0.97
CA LYS A 163 -8.49 7.14 -0.05
C LYS A 163 -7.46 6.07 0.24
N ALA A 164 -6.19 6.46 0.18
CA ALA A 164 -5.06 5.60 0.46
C ALA A 164 -4.14 6.23 1.50
N ILE A 165 -3.48 5.36 2.27
CA ILE A 165 -2.43 5.73 3.21
C ILE A 165 -1.11 5.64 2.45
N ILE A 166 -0.37 6.74 2.43
CA ILE A 166 0.92 6.90 1.76
C ILE A 166 2.02 6.64 2.76
N ASN A 167 2.90 5.68 2.47
CA ASN A 167 4.07 5.32 3.29
C ASN A 167 3.72 5.13 4.78
N SER A 168 2.52 4.65 5.09
CA SER A 168 2.01 4.48 6.45
C SER A 168 1.83 5.77 7.28
N GLU A 169 1.89 6.96 6.67
CA GLU A 169 1.95 8.22 7.40
C GLU A 169 0.90 9.25 6.96
N HIS A 170 0.61 9.35 5.67
CA HIS A 170 -0.16 10.48 5.13
C HIS A 170 -1.40 10.03 4.36
N TRP A 171 -2.43 10.88 4.32
CA TRP A 171 -3.59 10.65 3.47
C TRP A 171 -3.33 11.05 2.01
N GLY A 172 -3.82 10.24 1.07
CA GLY A 172 -3.94 10.60 -0.33
C GLY A 172 -5.24 10.10 -0.96
N MET A 173 -5.56 10.63 -2.15
CA MET A 173 -6.75 10.28 -2.92
C MET A 173 -6.38 9.81 -4.33
N ILE A 174 -6.88 8.64 -4.70
CA ILE A 174 -6.91 8.18 -6.10
C ILE A 174 -8.32 8.44 -6.61
N PHE A 175 -8.47 9.32 -7.60
CA PHE A 175 -9.78 9.59 -8.20
C PHE A 175 -10.29 8.42 -9.02
N SER A 176 -11.61 8.23 -9.06
CA SER A 176 -12.27 7.20 -9.87
C SER A 176 -11.84 7.24 -11.35
N SER A 177 -11.55 8.41 -11.92
CA SER A 177 -11.05 8.57 -13.29
C SER A 177 -9.62 8.05 -13.50
N ASP A 178 -8.82 7.98 -12.43
CA ASP A 178 -7.43 7.51 -12.45
C ASP A 178 -7.30 6.03 -12.04
N VAL A 179 -8.41 5.37 -11.67
CA VAL A 179 -8.39 3.96 -11.25
C VAL A 179 -8.22 3.05 -12.46
N ILE A 180 -7.18 2.21 -12.41
CA ILE A 180 -6.91 1.17 -13.41
C ILE A 180 -6.97 -0.18 -12.71
N GLY A 181 -7.85 -1.06 -13.19
CA GLY A 181 -8.07 -2.38 -12.63
C GLY A 181 -8.87 -2.36 -11.32
N LYS A 182 -8.79 -3.45 -10.55
CA LYS A 182 -9.56 -3.62 -9.31
C LYS A 182 -8.80 -3.04 -8.11
N LEU A 183 -9.39 -2.06 -7.44
CA LEU A 183 -8.98 -1.57 -6.12
C LEU A 183 -10.02 -2.00 -5.08
N PHE A 184 -9.55 -2.33 -3.88
CA PHE A 184 -10.39 -2.71 -2.74
C PHE A 184 -9.67 -2.31 -1.45
N VAL A 185 -10.43 -2.10 -0.38
CA VAL A 185 -9.89 -1.74 0.94
C VAL A 185 -8.97 -2.85 1.45
N GLY A 186 -7.83 -2.48 2.04
CA GLY A 186 -6.77 -3.38 2.47
C GLY A 186 -5.74 -3.70 1.40
N LYS A 187 -5.98 -3.35 0.12
CA LYS A 187 -5.01 -3.59 -0.95
C LYS A 187 -3.76 -2.72 -0.75
N ARG A 188 -2.60 -3.38 -0.71
CA ARG A 188 -1.27 -2.75 -0.76
C ARG A 188 -0.75 -2.74 -2.19
N LEU A 189 -0.23 -1.60 -2.63
CA LEU A 189 0.30 -1.42 -3.97
C LEU A 189 1.25 -0.23 -4.03
N LYS A 190 2.03 -0.17 -5.10
CA LYS A 190 2.87 0.97 -5.41
C LYS A 190 2.10 2.00 -6.24
N GLY A 191 2.43 3.27 -6.08
CA GLY A 191 1.86 4.35 -6.86
C GLY A 191 2.76 5.58 -6.89
N TYR A 192 2.21 6.68 -7.37
CA TYR A 192 2.92 7.93 -7.56
C TYR A 192 2.13 9.10 -6.99
N ILE A 193 2.86 10.08 -6.48
CA ILE A 193 2.30 11.39 -6.15
C ILE A 193 1.92 12.08 -7.45
N LYS A 194 0.62 12.33 -7.66
CA LYS A 194 0.13 13.05 -8.84
C LYS A 194 0.44 14.54 -8.69
N GLN A 195 -0.03 15.10 -7.57
CA GLN A 195 0.22 16.47 -7.17
C GLN A 195 -0.03 16.64 -5.66
N VAL A 196 0.62 17.64 -5.09
CA VAL A 196 0.27 18.20 -3.77
C VAL A 196 -0.52 19.48 -4.03
N ARG A 197 -1.71 19.58 -3.45
CA ARG A 197 -2.58 20.74 -3.62
C ARG A 197 -2.20 21.89 -2.69
N GLU A 198 -2.73 23.07 -2.98
CA GLU A 198 -2.59 24.26 -2.12
C GLU A 198 -3.16 24.03 -0.71
N ASP A 199 -4.21 23.21 -0.58
CA ASP A 199 -4.80 22.84 0.71
C ASP A 199 -4.02 21.73 1.46
N GLY A 200 -2.87 21.32 0.93
CA GLY A 200 -2.00 20.28 1.50
C GLY A 200 -2.45 18.85 1.21
N LYS A 201 -3.62 18.63 0.59
CA LYS A 201 -4.08 17.28 0.22
C LYS A 201 -3.28 16.73 -0.95
N ILE A 202 -3.14 15.41 -0.96
CA ILE A 202 -2.32 14.71 -1.94
C ILE A 202 -3.21 13.92 -2.90
N ASP A 203 -3.06 14.18 -4.19
CA ASP A 203 -3.64 13.34 -5.23
C ASP A 203 -2.62 12.29 -5.65
N LEU A 204 -3.12 11.08 -5.90
CA LEU A 204 -2.34 9.90 -6.21
C LEU A 204 -2.69 9.38 -7.60
N SER A 205 -1.73 8.71 -8.20
CA SER A 205 -1.88 8.00 -9.47
C SER A 205 -1.28 6.61 -9.37
N LEU A 206 -1.86 5.64 -10.07
CA LEU A 206 -1.29 4.30 -10.21
C LEU A 206 -0.20 4.23 -11.27
N GLN A 207 0.01 5.32 -12.00
CA GLN A 207 0.99 5.46 -13.09
C GLN A 207 1.69 6.81 -12.99
N LYS A 208 2.91 6.89 -13.51
CA LYS A 208 3.68 8.13 -13.55
C LYS A 208 2.96 9.18 -14.40
N VAL A 209 2.70 10.35 -13.83
CA VAL A 209 2.06 11.49 -14.50
C VAL A 209 2.97 12.01 -15.61
N GLY A 210 2.41 12.26 -16.78
CA GLY A 210 3.15 12.73 -17.95
C GLY A 210 3.79 11.61 -18.78
N VAL A 211 3.82 10.38 -18.28
CA VAL A 211 3.90 9.20 -19.16
C VAL A 211 2.51 9.04 -19.75
N ALA A 212 2.28 9.69 -20.89
CA ALA A 212 1.07 9.43 -21.65
C ALA A 212 0.99 7.91 -21.86
N LYS A 213 -0.13 7.29 -21.48
CA LYS A 213 -0.50 6.04 -22.15
C LYS A 213 -0.40 6.36 -23.64
N MET A 214 0.44 5.62 -24.33
CA MET A 214 0.38 5.62 -25.78
C MET A 214 -1.06 5.26 -26.11
N ASP A 215 -1.78 6.18 -26.72
CA ASP A 215 -3.09 5.86 -27.28
C ASP A 215 -2.88 4.82 -28.41
N ASP A 216 -3.91 4.06 -28.79
CA ASP A 216 -3.79 3.03 -29.83
C ASP A 216 -3.14 3.58 -31.13
N LEU A 217 -3.30 4.89 -31.39
CA LEU A 217 -2.67 5.56 -32.52
C LEU A 217 -1.17 5.80 -32.30
N SER A 218 -0.73 6.16 -31.10
CA SER A 218 0.67 6.28 -30.71
C SER A 218 1.40 4.95 -30.89
N GLU A 219 0.80 3.86 -30.42
CA GLU A 219 1.37 2.50 -30.57
C GLU A 219 1.50 2.14 -32.05
N LYS A 220 0.45 2.38 -32.84
CA LYS A 220 0.48 2.16 -34.30
C LYS A 220 1.54 3.00 -34.99
N ILE A 221 1.75 4.25 -34.58
CA ILE A 221 2.76 5.13 -35.17
C ILE A 221 4.17 4.60 -34.86
N LEU A 222 4.46 4.25 -33.61
CA LEU A 222 5.78 3.70 -33.24
C LEU A 222 6.05 2.32 -33.87
N ASP A 223 5.05 1.44 -33.94
CA ASP A 223 5.17 0.15 -34.63
C ASP A 223 5.45 0.34 -36.13
N LEU A 224 4.76 1.28 -36.78
CA LEU A 224 4.99 1.57 -38.19
C LEU A 224 6.35 2.20 -38.44
N LEU A 225 6.82 3.10 -37.55
CA LEU A 225 8.17 3.67 -37.59
C LEU A 225 9.22 2.55 -37.46
N SER A 226 9.07 1.65 -36.48
CA SER A 226 9.99 0.53 -36.29
C SER A 226 10.05 -0.38 -37.53
N LYS A 227 8.92 -0.62 -38.21
CA LYS A 227 8.83 -1.41 -39.44
C LYS A 227 9.38 -0.69 -40.68
N LYS A 228 9.58 0.63 -40.60
CA LYS A 228 10.06 1.50 -41.69
C LYS A 228 11.42 2.12 -41.35
N GLU A 229 12.25 1.38 -40.62
CA GLU A 229 13.62 1.78 -40.27
C GLU A 229 13.71 3.12 -39.52
N GLY A 230 12.65 3.45 -38.77
CA GLY A 230 12.56 4.66 -37.97
C GLY A 230 12.09 5.90 -38.73
N PHE A 231 11.60 5.79 -39.97
CA PHE A 231 11.16 6.95 -40.76
C PHE A 231 9.75 6.79 -41.34
N LEU A 232 8.95 7.86 -41.28
CA LEU A 232 7.69 7.98 -42.00
C LEU A 232 7.63 9.30 -42.78
N PRO A 233 7.25 9.29 -44.08
CA PRO A 233 7.09 10.49 -44.89
C PRO A 233 5.75 11.20 -44.59
N LEU A 234 5.45 11.38 -43.31
CA LEU A 234 4.28 12.09 -42.79
C LEU A 234 4.74 13.03 -41.68
N ASN A 235 4.16 14.22 -41.59
CA ASN A 235 4.40 15.20 -40.54
C ASN A 235 3.11 16.00 -40.24
N ASP A 236 3.22 17.03 -39.40
CA ASP A 236 2.08 17.85 -38.99
C ASP A 236 1.46 18.68 -40.14
N LYS A 237 2.19 18.84 -41.24
CA LYS A 237 1.77 19.53 -42.46
C LYS A 237 1.16 18.61 -43.52
N SER A 238 1.30 17.28 -43.40
CA SER A 238 0.74 16.31 -44.36
C SER A 238 -0.76 16.50 -44.59
N THR A 239 -1.22 16.14 -45.79
CA THR A 239 -2.62 16.29 -46.18
C THR A 239 -3.51 15.32 -45.38
N PRO A 240 -4.79 15.68 -45.13
CA PRO A 240 -5.74 14.78 -44.47
C PRO A 240 -5.83 13.41 -45.15
N ASP A 241 -5.83 13.36 -46.49
CA ASP A 241 -5.89 12.11 -47.26
C ASP A 241 -4.65 11.23 -47.04
N ALA A 242 -3.45 11.80 -47.00
CA ALA A 242 -2.22 11.06 -46.75
C ALA A 242 -2.21 10.43 -45.34
N ILE A 243 -2.64 11.19 -44.33
CA ILE A 243 -2.77 10.72 -42.95
C ILE A 243 -3.82 9.61 -42.85
N PHE A 244 -4.98 9.82 -43.46
CA PHE A 244 -6.08 8.85 -43.42
C PHE A 244 -5.73 7.55 -44.13
N LYS A 245 -4.99 7.60 -45.25
CA LYS A 245 -4.55 6.41 -45.99
C LYS A 245 -3.70 5.47 -45.15
N VAL A 246 -2.88 6.00 -44.26
CA VAL A 246 -1.96 5.21 -43.41
C VAL A 246 -2.60 4.84 -42.08
N PHE A 247 -3.16 5.82 -41.36
CA PHE A 247 -3.58 5.63 -39.97
C PHE A 247 -5.10 5.59 -39.77
N ARG A 248 -5.90 5.79 -40.83
CA ARG A 248 -7.37 5.80 -40.80
C ARG A 248 -7.91 6.75 -39.72
N THR A 249 -7.25 7.90 -39.56
CA THR A 249 -7.56 8.89 -38.52
C THR A 249 -7.63 10.30 -39.10
N SER A 250 -8.20 11.23 -38.32
CA SER A 250 -8.29 12.64 -38.70
C SER A 250 -6.93 13.36 -38.56
N LYS A 251 -6.71 14.42 -39.34
CA LYS A 251 -5.50 15.26 -39.22
C LYS A 251 -5.35 15.88 -37.82
N GLY A 252 -6.45 16.26 -37.18
CA GLY A 252 -6.44 16.81 -35.82
C GLY A 252 -5.97 15.79 -34.78
N THR A 253 -6.52 14.56 -34.86
CA THR A 253 -6.12 13.44 -33.99
C THR A 253 -4.64 13.10 -34.20
N PHE A 254 -4.21 12.95 -35.47
CA PHE A 254 -2.83 12.67 -35.80
C PHE A 254 -1.85 13.72 -35.25
N LYS A 255 -2.12 15.01 -35.46
CA LYS A 255 -1.29 16.11 -34.93
C LYS A 255 -1.17 16.07 -33.42
N LYS A 256 -2.28 15.80 -32.71
CA LYS A 256 -2.29 15.69 -31.25
C LYS A 256 -1.40 14.52 -30.80
N THR A 257 -1.51 13.37 -31.47
CA THR A 257 -0.76 12.16 -31.13
C THR A 257 0.74 12.32 -31.38
N ILE A 258 1.17 12.78 -32.57
CA ILE A 258 2.60 13.01 -32.85
C ILE A 258 3.16 14.12 -31.96
N GLY A 259 2.37 15.14 -31.60
CA GLY A 259 2.78 16.17 -30.65
C GLY A 259 2.98 15.61 -29.23
N GLY A 260 2.19 14.62 -28.83
CA GLY A 260 2.38 13.86 -27.59
C GLY A 260 3.66 13.03 -27.61
N LEU A 261 3.89 12.27 -28.69
CA LEU A 261 5.10 11.47 -28.88
C LEU A 261 6.38 12.31 -28.92
N TYR A 262 6.33 13.48 -29.57
CA TYR A 262 7.43 14.43 -29.62
C TYR A 262 7.78 14.96 -28.22
N LYS A 263 6.77 15.38 -27.45
CA LYS A 263 6.97 15.85 -26.06
C LYS A 263 7.48 14.75 -25.12
N ALA A 264 7.11 13.50 -25.39
CA ALA A 264 7.59 12.33 -24.66
C ALA A 264 8.99 11.86 -25.11
N GLY A 265 9.58 12.49 -26.14
CA GLY A 265 10.93 12.17 -26.61
C GLY A 265 11.03 10.91 -27.47
N HIS A 266 9.91 10.37 -27.97
CA HIS A 266 9.92 9.15 -28.80
C HIS A 266 10.22 9.41 -30.27
N ILE A 267 9.91 10.61 -30.77
CA ILE A 267 10.06 10.98 -32.19
C ILE A 267 10.58 12.41 -32.35
N THR A 268 11.20 12.71 -33.50
CA THR A 268 11.39 14.07 -34.02
C THR A 268 10.42 14.31 -35.19
N ILE A 269 10.02 15.57 -35.38
CA ILE A 269 9.14 15.99 -36.48
C ILE A 269 9.92 16.99 -37.32
N GLU A 270 10.27 16.59 -38.54
CA GLU A 270 11.07 17.37 -39.48
C GLU A 270 10.26 17.70 -40.74
N SER A 271 10.85 18.51 -41.63
CA SER A 271 10.18 18.93 -42.87
C SER A 271 9.95 17.77 -43.83
N ASP A 272 10.80 16.75 -43.78
CA ASP A 272 10.75 15.53 -44.61
C ASP A 272 9.86 14.42 -44.01
N GLY A 273 9.64 14.41 -42.69
CA GLY A 273 8.79 13.41 -42.06
C GLY A 273 8.92 13.31 -40.53
N ILE A 274 8.51 12.17 -40.00
CA ILE A 274 8.68 11.78 -38.60
C ILE A 274 9.83 10.78 -38.52
N HIS A 275 10.77 11.03 -37.62
CA HIS A 275 11.87 10.11 -37.32
C HIS A 275 11.76 9.58 -35.90
N GLN A 276 12.10 8.31 -35.72
CA GLN A 276 12.16 7.68 -34.40
C GLN A 276 13.46 8.11 -33.69
N VAL A 277 13.34 8.55 -32.45
CA VAL A 277 14.51 8.82 -31.61
C VAL A 277 15.05 7.47 -31.15
N LYS A 278 16.27 7.11 -31.56
CA LYS A 278 16.96 5.94 -31.03
C LYS A 278 17.35 6.24 -29.59
N SER A 279 16.82 5.47 -28.64
CA SER A 279 17.34 5.44 -27.28
C SER A 279 18.78 4.93 -27.36
N SER A 280 19.75 5.80 -27.10
CA SER A 280 21.10 5.40 -26.76
C SER A 280 21.00 4.56 -25.49
N GLU A 281 21.15 3.24 -25.63
CA GLU A 281 21.38 2.33 -24.52
C GLU A 281 22.76 2.68 -23.93
N GLU A 282 22.75 3.36 -22.79
CA GLU A 282 23.82 3.36 -21.79
C GLU A 282 23.27 2.79 -20.49
#